data_AF-A0A6G6WGJ2-F1
#
_entry.id   AF-A0A6G6WGJ2-F1
#
_cell.length_a   1.000
_cell.length_b   1.000
_cell.length_c   1.000
_cell.angle_alpha   90.00
_cell.angle_beta   90.00
_cell.angle_gamma   90.00
#
_symmetry.space_group_name_H-M   'P 1'
#
loop_
_entity.id
_entity.type
_entity.pdbx_description
1 polymer ?
#
loop_
_entity_poly.entity_id
_entity_poly.type
_entity_poly.pdbx_seq_one_letter_code
_entity_poly.pdbx_strand_id
1 'polypeptide(L)'
;MPLTVPVLRVLEACRGERITGRLILRPLSGKPIDRRDAYRMVMRVAKAAGIPRHISPHSLRHAAITNALDAGVPLRDAQILARHADPRTTERYDRARGNLDRPGVHFLTAYVAGV
;
A
#
# COMPACT_ATOMS: atom_id res chain seq x y z
N MET A 1 8.07 -6.43 -6.87
CA MET A 1 7.72 -5.42 -5.85
C MET A 1 8.38 -5.88 -4.56
N PRO A 2 9.25 -5.07 -3.93
CA PRO A 2 9.90 -5.45 -2.69
C PRO A 2 8.85 -5.75 -1.61
N LEU A 3 9.08 -6.78 -0.82
CA LEU A 3 8.25 -7.13 0.34
C LEU A 3 8.94 -6.61 1.59
N THR A 4 8.20 -5.94 2.46
CA THR A 4 8.72 -5.56 3.77
C THR A 4 8.82 -6.79 4.68
N VAL A 5 9.77 -6.79 5.62
CA VAL A 5 9.97 -7.91 6.56
C VAL A 5 8.66 -8.31 7.30
N PRO A 6 7.81 -7.38 7.78
CA PRO A 6 6.54 -7.77 8.39
C PRO A 6 5.60 -8.51 7.43
N VAL A 7 5.52 -8.07 6.18
CA VAL A 7 4.69 -8.74 5.16
C VAL A 7 5.28 -10.11 4.83
N LEU A 8 6.60 -10.21 4.69
CA LEU A 8 7.27 -11.49 4.45
C LEU A 8 6.97 -12.50 5.55
N ARG A 9 7.09 -12.11 6.84
CA ARG A 9 6.78 -13.00 7.98
C ARG A 9 5.34 -13.52 7.95
N VAL A 10 4.37 -12.66 7.59
CA VAL A 10 2.97 -13.08 7.44
C VAL A 10 2.82 -14.07 6.29
N LEU A 11 3.48 -13.83 5.16
CA LEU A 11 3.43 -14.72 4.01
C LEU A 11 4.11 -16.07 4.29
N GLU A 12 5.21 -16.07 5.04
CA GLU A 12 5.88 -17.30 5.51
C GLU A 12 4.96 -18.11 6.43
N ALA A 13 4.27 -17.46 7.36
CA ALA A 13 3.28 -18.11 8.21
C ALA A 13 2.11 -18.69 7.39
N CYS A 14 1.61 -17.96 6.37
CA CYS A 14 0.58 -18.49 5.47
C CYS A 14 1.09 -19.66 4.62
N ARG A 15 2.36 -19.62 4.18
CA ARG A 15 2.99 -20.68 3.40
C ARG A 15 3.13 -21.96 4.21
N GLY A 16 3.61 -21.85 5.45
CA GLY A 16 4.09 -22.98 6.23
C GLY A 16 5.22 -23.68 5.49
N GLU A 17 5.20 -25.01 5.48
CA GLU A 17 6.20 -25.86 4.80
C GLU A 17 5.96 -26.01 3.29
N ARG A 18 4.87 -25.45 2.76
CA ARG A 18 4.50 -25.64 1.35
C ARG A 18 5.50 -24.95 0.43
N ILE A 19 5.89 -25.65 -0.63
CA ILE A 19 6.78 -25.12 -1.68
C ILE A 19 6.07 -24.85 -3.01
N THR A 20 4.80 -25.29 -3.15
CA THR A 20 3.98 -25.04 -4.35
C THR A 20 2.53 -24.66 -3.97
N GLY A 21 1.75 -24.21 -4.95
CA GLY A 21 0.32 -23.90 -4.80
C GLY A 21 0.00 -22.44 -4.47
N ARG A 22 -1.25 -22.16 -4.11
CA ARG A 22 -1.71 -20.80 -3.76
C ARG A 22 -1.29 -20.44 -2.33
N LEU A 23 -0.79 -19.23 -2.13
CA LEU A 23 -0.21 -18.81 -0.86
C LEU A 23 -1.25 -18.69 0.27
N ILE A 24 -2.38 -18.05 -0.01
CA ILE A 24 -3.42 -17.78 0.99
C ILE A 24 -4.60 -18.73 0.77
N LEU A 25 -4.87 -19.55 1.79
CA LEU A 25 -5.90 -20.57 1.79
C LEU A 25 -6.91 -20.31 2.90
N ARG A 26 -8.12 -20.85 2.75
CA ARG A 26 -9.14 -20.91 3.79
C ARG A 26 -8.68 -21.90 4.88
N PRO A 27 -8.67 -21.51 6.17
CA PRO A 27 -8.11 -22.36 7.23
C PRO A 27 -8.74 -23.74 7.34
N LEU A 28 -10.07 -23.84 7.15
CA LEU A 28 -10.80 -25.09 7.35
C LEU A 28 -10.81 -25.99 6.10
N SER A 29 -10.98 -25.42 4.91
CA SER A 29 -11.17 -26.20 3.69
C SER A 29 -9.91 -26.39 2.85
N GLY A 30 -8.82 -25.68 3.17
CA GLY A 30 -7.58 -25.69 2.39
C GLY A 30 -7.71 -25.10 0.98
N LYS A 31 -8.91 -24.62 0.59
CA LYS A 31 -9.14 -24.02 -0.73
C LYS A 31 -8.58 -22.60 -0.79
N PRO A 32 -8.18 -22.10 -1.97
CA PRO A 32 -7.77 -20.70 -2.13
C PRO A 32 -8.87 -19.74 -1.66
N ILE A 33 -8.47 -18.61 -1.09
CA ILE A 33 -9.43 -17.54 -0.80
C ILE A 33 -9.98 -16.92 -2.09
N ASP A 34 -11.20 -16.39 -2.02
CA ASP A 34 -11.79 -15.60 -3.09
C ASP A 34 -11.86 -14.10 -2.71
N ARG A 35 -12.39 -13.28 -3.64
CA ARG A 35 -12.56 -11.84 -3.43
C ARG A 35 -13.46 -11.51 -2.24
N ARG A 36 -14.51 -12.31 -1.99
CA ARG A 36 -15.45 -12.11 -0.88
C ARG A 36 -14.79 -12.43 0.45
N ASP A 37 -13.93 -13.46 0.49
CA ASP A 37 -13.14 -13.78 1.67
C ASP A 37 -12.23 -12.62 2.07
N ALA A 38 -11.46 -12.07 1.13
CA ALA A 38 -10.60 -10.91 1.38
C ALA A 38 -11.41 -9.71 1.91
N TYR A 39 -12.58 -9.45 1.32
CA TYR A 39 -13.48 -8.41 1.78
C TYR A 39 -13.98 -8.63 3.22
N ARG A 40 -14.45 -9.84 3.53
CA ARG A 40 -14.92 -10.21 4.88
C ARG A 40 -13.79 -10.12 5.92
N MET A 41 -12.56 -10.49 5.55
CA MET A 41 -11.40 -10.36 6.42
C MET A 41 -11.17 -8.90 6.81
N VAL A 42 -11.19 -7.98 5.84
CA VAL A 42 -11.03 -6.53 6.09
C VAL A 42 -12.17 -5.99 6.96
N MET A 43 -13.43 -6.32 6.64
CA MET A 43 -14.59 -5.88 7.42
C MET A 43 -14.54 -6.37 8.87
N ARG A 44 -14.09 -7.62 9.09
CA ARG A 44 -13.93 -8.17 10.44
C ARG A 44 -12.87 -7.40 11.25
N VAL A 45 -11.73 -7.08 10.64
CA VAL A 45 -10.67 -6.29 11.28
C VAL A 45 -11.18 -4.87 11.57
N ALA A 46 -11.86 -4.23 10.61
CA ALA A 46 -12.43 -2.89 10.79
C ALA A 46 -13.45 -2.84 11.93
N LYS A 47 -14.34 -3.85 12.02
CA LYS A 47 -15.31 -3.99 13.12
C LYS A 47 -14.62 -4.16 14.46
N ALA A 48 -13.62 -5.03 14.54
CA ALA A 48 -12.86 -5.26 15.78
C ALA A 48 -12.09 -4.00 16.24
N ALA A 49 -11.61 -3.20 15.29
CA ALA A 49 -10.95 -1.93 15.55
C ALA A 49 -11.90 -0.76 15.85
N GLY A 50 -13.22 -0.97 15.86
CA GLY A 50 -14.21 0.08 16.10
C GLY A 50 -14.30 1.14 15.00
N ILE A 51 -13.87 0.82 13.76
CA ILE A 51 -13.90 1.77 12.65
C ILE A 51 -15.35 1.88 12.14
N PRO A 52 -16.01 3.05 12.24
CA PRO A 52 -17.42 3.21 11.91
C PRO A 52 -17.67 3.29 10.40
N ARG A 53 -16.62 3.52 9.61
CA ARG A 53 -16.71 3.68 8.16
C ARG A 53 -16.68 2.34 7.45
N HIS A 54 -17.29 2.31 6.28
CA HIS A 54 -17.22 1.17 5.38
C HIS A 54 -15.83 1.05 4.74
N ILE A 55 -15.05 0.05 5.14
CA ILE A 55 -13.69 -0.20 4.65
C ILE A 55 -13.67 -1.44 3.76
N SER A 56 -12.96 -1.36 2.64
CA SER A 56 -12.76 -2.47 1.71
C SER A 56 -11.27 -2.73 1.47
N PRO A 57 -10.88 -3.83 0.81
CA PRO A 57 -9.50 -4.02 0.36
C PRO A 57 -8.97 -2.86 -0.49
N HIS A 58 -9.85 -2.20 -1.26
CA HIS A 58 -9.47 -1.03 -2.03
C HIS A 58 -9.10 0.14 -1.10
N SER A 59 -9.87 0.37 -0.03
CA SER A 59 -9.58 1.39 0.98
C SER A 59 -8.18 1.23 1.61
N LEU A 60 -7.71 -0.01 1.79
CA LEU A 60 -6.34 -0.26 2.26
C LEU A 60 -5.28 0.17 1.23
N ARG A 61 -5.53 -0.05 -0.07
CA ARG A 61 -4.66 0.46 -1.14
C ARG A 61 -4.62 1.97 -1.15
N HIS A 62 -5.78 2.62 -1.04
CA HIS A 62 -5.89 4.09 -0.92
C HIS A 62 -5.03 4.63 0.22
N ALA A 63 -5.16 4.02 1.41
CA ALA A 63 -4.39 4.40 2.58
C ALA A 63 -2.88 4.20 2.37
N ALA A 64 -2.46 3.10 1.75
CA ALA A 64 -1.05 2.86 1.46
C ALA A 64 -0.44 3.92 0.53
N ILE A 65 -1.16 4.34 -0.51
CA ILE A 65 -0.70 5.37 -1.46
C ILE A 65 -0.62 6.72 -0.76
N THR A 66 -1.68 7.06 -0.05
CA THR A 66 -1.78 8.30 0.73
C THR A 66 -0.62 8.40 1.72
N ASN A 67 -0.41 7.35 2.53
CA ASN A 67 0.63 7.35 3.55
C ASN A 67 2.04 7.42 2.94
N ALA A 68 2.26 6.82 1.77
CA ALA A 68 3.54 6.94 1.07
C ALA A 68 3.81 8.39 0.66
N LEU A 69 2.82 9.06 0.06
CA LEU A 69 2.93 10.46 -0.34
C LEU A 69 3.07 11.40 0.87
N ASP A 70 2.28 11.19 1.93
CA ASP A 70 2.38 11.96 3.18
C ASP A 70 3.75 11.77 3.86
N ALA A 71 4.39 10.60 3.70
CA ALA A 71 5.76 10.34 4.16
C ALA A 71 6.85 10.96 3.25
N GLY A 72 6.47 11.64 2.16
CA GLY A 72 7.40 12.27 1.22
C GLY A 72 7.99 11.30 0.19
N VAL A 73 7.42 10.12 0.01
CA VAL A 73 7.82 9.21 -1.08
C VAL A 73 7.52 9.91 -2.42
N PRO A 74 8.47 9.95 -3.37
CA PRO A 74 8.24 10.56 -4.67
C PRO A 74 6.99 10.00 -5.37
N LEU A 75 6.24 10.86 -6.07
CA LEU A 75 5.01 10.49 -6.76
C LEU A 75 5.19 9.26 -7.67
N ARG A 76 6.34 9.17 -8.36
CA ARG A 76 6.67 8.04 -9.24
C ARG A 76 6.81 6.73 -8.46
N ASP A 77 7.43 6.75 -7.30
CA ASP A 77 7.61 5.55 -6.47
C ASP A 77 6.28 5.13 -5.83
N ALA A 78 5.47 6.09 -5.40
CA ALA A 78 4.11 5.85 -4.96
C ALA A 78 3.24 5.25 -6.09
N GLN A 79 3.42 5.70 -7.34
CA GLN A 79 2.75 5.14 -8.52
C GLN A 79 3.16 3.69 -8.77
N ILE A 80 4.44 3.35 -8.63
CA ILE A 80 4.95 1.99 -8.77
C ILE A 80 4.37 1.08 -7.68
N LEU A 81 4.34 1.55 -6.42
CA LEU A 81 3.67 0.87 -5.31
C LEU A 81 2.19 0.63 -5.63
N ALA A 82 1.53 1.65 -6.15
CA ALA A 82 0.13 1.64 -6.54
C ALA A 82 -0.16 0.89 -7.84
N ARG A 83 0.86 0.40 -8.56
CA ARG A 83 0.74 -0.20 -9.90
C ARG A 83 -0.22 0.56 -10.83
N HIS A 84 -0.22 1.89 -10.77
CA HIS A 84 -1.05 2.72 -11.61
C HIS A 84 -0.34 2.97 -12.94
N ALA A 85 -1.03 2.71 -14.05
CA ALA A 85 -0.50 3.00 -15.38
C ALA A 85 -0.40 4.53 -15.62
N ASP A 86 -1.43 5.28 -15.20
CA ASP A 86 -1.50 6.73 -15.33
C ASP A 86 -1.13 7.43 -14.00
N PRO A 87 -0.09 8.30 -13.98
CA PRO A 87 0.28 9.12 -12.82
C PRO A 87 -0.89 9.93 -12.24
N ARG A 88 -1.83 10.39 -13.07
CA ARG A 88 -3.01 11.16 -12.63
C ARG A 88 -3.88 10.38 -11.65
N THR A 89 -3.86 9.05 -11.73
CA THR A 89 -4.57 8.18 -10.78
C THR A 89 -3.94 8.27 -9.39
N THR A 90 -2.62 8.42 -9.31
CA THR A 90 -1.87 8.56 -8.06
C THR A 90 -1.92 9.98 -7.53
N GLU A 91 -1.83 10.99 -8.40
CA GLU A 91 -1.89 12.41 -8.03
C GLU A 91 -3.14 12.73 -7.21
N ARG A 92 -4.28 12.08 -7.45
CA ARG A 92 -5.51 12.27 -6.66
C ARG A 92 -5.31 12.06 -5.15
N TYR A 93 -4.31 11.30 -4.73
CA TYR A 93 -3.96 11.06 -3.32
C TYR A 93 -2.94 12.04 -2.77
N ASP A 94 -2.28 12.82 -3.64
CA ASP A 94 -1.33 13.82 -3.21
C ASP A 94 -2.07 15.02 -2.64
N ARG A 95 -2.01 15.15 -1.31
CA ARG A 95 -2.57 16.28 -0.57
C ARG A 95 -1.57 17.44 -0.46
N ALA A 96 -0.30 17.22 -0.78
CA ALA A 96 0.77 18.20 -0.71
C ALA A 96 0.97 18.98 -2.02
N ARG A 97 0.06 18.86 -3.00
CA ARG A 97 0.12 19.55 -4.31
C ARG A 97 0.32 21.08 -4.25
N GLY A 98 0.05 21.71 -3.11
CA GLY A 98 0.29 23.14 -2.89
C GLY A 98 1.29 23.45 -1.78
N ASN A 99 2.04 22.45 -1.27
CA ASN A 99 2.97 22.66 -0.19
C ASN A 99 4.26 23.34 -0.69
N LEU A 100 4.60 24.49 -0.12
CA LEU A 100 5.80 25.27 -0.42
C LEU A 100 7.00 24.89 0.46
N ASP A 101 6.85 23.96 1.40
CA ASP A 101 7.91 23.55 2.35
C ASP A 101 9.11 22.86 1.68
N ARG A 102 8.95 22.39 0.44
CA ARG A 102 10.01 21.73 -0.36
C ARG A 102 10.03 22.24 -1.79
N PRO A 103 10.37 23.52 -2.02
CA PRO A 103 10.41 24.05 -3.37
C PRO A 103 11.60 23.43 -4.11
N GLY A 104 11.33 22.88 -5.30
CA GLY A 104 12.34 22.25 -6.15
C GLY A 104 13.54 23.15 -6.46
N VAL A 105 13.36 24.48 -6.38
CA VAL A 105 14.43 25.46 -6.57
C VAL A 105 15.55 25.30 -5.54
N HIS A 106 15.27 24.97 -4.27
CA HIS A 106 16.32 24.81 -3.27
C HIS A 106 17.18 23.57 -3.53
N PHE A 107 16.56 22.47 -3.97
CA PHE A 107 17.28 21.28 -4.38
C PHE A 107 18.14 21.51 -5.63
N LEU A 108 17.61 22.26 -6.61
CA LEU A 108 18.37 22.65 -7.80
C LEU A 108 19.55 23.54 -7.44
N THR A 109 19.34 24.54 -6.57
CA THR A 109 20.42 25.44 -6.12
C THR A 109 21.52 24.65 -5.42
N ALA A 110 21.17 23.75 -4.48
CA ALA A 110 22.13 22.88 -3.81
C ALA A 110 22.94 22.03 -4.82
N TYR A 111 22.24 21.34 -5.73
CA TYR A 111 22.87 20.51 -6.75
C TYR A 111 23.79 21.29 -7.70
N VAL A 112 23.34 22.44 -8.22
CA VAL A 112 24.13 23.27 -9.15
C VAL A 112 25.27 23.99 -8.44
N ALA A 113 25.08 24.41 -7.19
CA ALA A 113 26.11 25.04 -6.38
C ALA A 113 27.12 24.05 -5.79
N GLY A 114 26.88 22.73 -5.92
CA GLY A 114 27.77 21.69 -5.42
C GLY A 114 27.83 21.60 -3.89
N VAL A 115 26.79 22.09 -3.19
CA VAL A 115 26.63 22.06 -1.73
C VAL A 115 25.46 21.21 -1.30
#